data_AF-A0A7S3ET94-F1
#
_entry.id   AF-A0A7S3ET94-F1
#
_cell.length_a   1.000
_cell.length_b   1.000
_cell.length_c   1.000
_cell.angle_alpha   90.00
_cell.angle_beta   90.00
_cell.angle_gamma   90.00
#
_symmetry.space_group_name_H-M   'P 1'
#
loop_
_entity.id
_entity.type
_entity.pdbx_description
1 polymer ?
#
loop_
_entity_poly.entity_id
_entity_poly.type
_entity_poly.pdbx_seq_one_letter_code
_entity_poly.pdbx_strand_id
1 'polypeptide(L)'
;MMFLLSAVYSVDEAGPSEASPIGRPEILATRPRVYMLQQVLSESECDALVALAEPQLHPSEVGVAGSVNPGSASAAWRNSSTMIFDPGDTNSLLRDVRRRL
;
A
#
# COMPACT_ATOMS: atom_id res chain seq x y z
N MET A 1 -35.19 28.92 12.92
CA MET A 1 -34.91 29.19 11.50
C MET A 1 -33.73 28.33 11.09
N MET A 2 -33.96 27.45 10.13
CA MET A 2 -33.10 26.37 9.67
C MET A 2 -32.34 26.86 8.43
N PHE A 3 -31.02 26.72 8.40
CA PHE A 3 -30.22 26.93 7.20
C PHE A 3 -29.72 25.57 6.70
N LEU A 4 -30.35 25.10 5.63
CA LEU A 4 -29.83 24.06 4.75
C LEU A 4 -28.83 24.71 3.79
N LEU A 5 -27.62 24.18 3.70
CA LEU A 5 -26.76 24.38 2.54
C LEU A 5 -26.28 23.01 2.08
N SER A 6 -26.99 22.51 1.08
CA SER A 6 -26.65 21.35 0.27
C SER A 6 -25.38 21.65 -0.53
N ALA A 7 -24.31 20.90 -0.30
CA ALA A 7 -23.21 20.85 -1.26
C ALA A 7 -23.56 19.79 -2.32
N VAL A 8 -23.76 20.27 -3.54
CA VAL A 8 -24.00 19.48 -4.74
C VAL A 8 -22.78 18.62 -5.01
N TYR A 9 -22.95 17.30 -5.01
CA TYR A 9 -21.95 16.35 -5.48
C TYR A 9 -21.90 16.47 -7.01
N SER A 10 -20.90 17.17 -7.54
CA SER A 10 -20.53 17.05 -8.95
C SER A 10 -19.71 15.77 -9.09
N VAL A 11 -20.36 14.73 -9.63
CA VAL A 11 -19.67 13.59 -10.23
C VAL A 11 -19.04 14.11 -11.52
N ASP A 12 -17.74 14.36 -11.50
CA ASP A 12 -16.95 14.53 -12.73
C ASP A 12 -16.50 13.14 -13.17
N GLU A 13 -17.22 12.59 -14.14
CA GLU A 13 -16.77 11.46 -14.96
C GLU A 13 -15.56 11.93 -15.78
N ALA A 14 -14.36 11.65 -15.28
CA ALA A 14 -13.13 11.78 -16.06
C ALA A 14 -12.12 10.72 -15.65
N GLY A 15 -12.16 9.55 -16.31
CA GLY A 15 -10.92 8.87 -16.66
C GLY A 15 -10.09 9.81 -17.56
N PRO A 16 -8.76 9.88 -17.38
CA PRO A 16 -7.90 8.72 -17.47
C PRO A 16 -7.12 8.46 -16.18
N SER A 17 -6.99 7.18 -15.84
CA SER A 17 -6.03 6.68 -14.86
C SER A 17 -4.61 6.81 -15.41
N GLU A 18 -4.10 8.03 -15.53
CA GLU A 18 -2.68 8.27 -15.66
C GLU A 18 -2.05 8.11 -14.28
N ALA A 19 -1.18 7.11 -14.12
CA ALA A 19 -0.28 7.05 -13.00
C ALA A 19 0.46 8.39 -12.91
N SER A 20 0.08 9.24 -11.96
CA SER A 20 0.68 10.55 -11.77
C SER A 20 2.19 10.36 -11.56
N PRO A 21 3.05 11.19 -12.18
CA PRO A 21 4.47 11.14 -11.87
C PRO A 21 4.62 11.31 -10.36
N ILE A 22 5.40 10.42 -9.72
CA ILE A 22 5.66 10.50 -8.28
C ILE A 22 6.07 11.94 -7.99
N GLY A 23 5.24 12.64 -7.20
CA GLY A 23 5.46 14.04 -6.87
C GLY A 23 6.85 14.22 -6.27
N ARG A 24 7.42 15.42 -6.39
CA ARG A 24 8.75 15.70 -5.83
C ARG A 24 8.77 15.28 -4.34
N PRO A 25 9.73 14.44 -3.91
CA PRO A 25 9.78 13.97 -2.52
C PRO A 25 9.87 15.12 -1.53
N GLU A 26 9.07 15.07 -0.47
CA GLU A 26 9.20 15.99 0.66
C GLU A 26 10.28 15.47 1.61
N ILE A 27 11.24 16.32 1.98
CA ILE A 27 12.33 15.95 2.90
C ILE A 27 11.85 16.21 4.33
N LEU A 28 11.61 15.15 5.10
CA LEU A 28 11.18 15.26 6.50
C LEU A 28 12.37 15.33 7.47
N ALA A 29 13.46 14.61 7.17
CA ALA A 29 14.68 14.63 7.97
C ALA A 29 15.90 14.29 7.11
N THR A 30 17.06 14.83 7.48
CA THR A 30 18.33 14.53 6.81
C THR A 30 19.21 13.55 7.60
N ARG A 31 18.94 13.39 8.92
CA ARG A 31 19.57 12.40 9.81
C ARG A 31 18.57 11.91 10.89
N PRO A 32 17.97 10.72 10.75
CA PRO A 32 18.04 9.83 9.59
C PRO A 32 17.46 10.50 8.33
N ARG A 33 17.84 10.01 7.14
CA ARG A 33 17.24 10.50 5.89
C ARG A 33 15.83 9.96 5.77
N VAL A 34 14.84 10.86 5.81
CA VAL A 34 13.42 10.51 5.71
C VAL A 34 12.80 11.37 4.62
N TYR A 35 12.21 10.71 3.64
CA TYR A 35 11.49 11.34 2.54
C TYR A 35 10.04 10.86 2.57
N MET A 36 9.10 11.76 2.36
CA MET A 36 7.70 11.42 2.13
C MET A 36 7.41 11.50 0.64
N LEU A 37 6.94 10.39 0.07
CA LEU A 37 6.47 10.30 -1.29
C LEU A 37 4.95 10.35 -1.27
N GLN A 38 4.36 11.33 -1.95
CA GLN A 38 2.92 11.48 -2.04
C GLN A 38 2.43 10.93 -3.38
N GLN A 39 1.22 10.36 -3.39
CA GLN A 39 0.53 9.91 -4.60
C GLN A 39 1.35 8.92 -5.44
N VAL A 40 2.13 8.05 -4.78
CA VAL A 40 2.92 7.00 -5.44
C VAL A 40 2.01 5.98 -6.14
N LEU A 41 0.87 5.68 -5.50
CA LEU A 41 -0.15 4.78 -5.97
C LEU A 41 -1.46 5.56 -6.06
N SER A 42 -2.27 5.29 -7.08
CA SER A 42 -3.66 5.74 -7.09
C SER A 42 -4.48 4.95 -6.06
N GLU A 43 -5.66 5.49 -5.71
CA GLU A 43 -6.61 4.80 -4.83
C GLU A 43 -7.03 3.43 -5.40
N SER A 44 -7.30 3.37 -6.70
CA SER A 44 -7.65 2.12 -7.39
C SER A 44 -6.52 1.09 -7.40
N GLU A 45 -5.25 1.53 -7.48
CA GLU A 45 -4.10 0.64 -7.36
C GLU A 45 -3.96 0.10 -5.94
N CYS A 46 -4.20 0.93 -4.92
CA CYS A 46 -4.23 0.48 -3.52
C CYS A 46 -5.32 -0.58 -3.29
N ASP A 47 -6.55 -0.33 -3.76
CA ASP A 47 -7.67 -1.28 -3.62
C ASP A 47 -7.36 -2.60 -4.33
N ALA A 48 -6.79 -2.53 -5.53
CA ALA A 48 -6.40 -3.73 -6.28
C ALA A 48 -5.29 -4.53 -5.57
N LEU A 49 -4.30 -3.85 -4.97
CA LEU A 49 -3.26 -4.52 -4.17
C LEU A 49 -3.82 -5.20 -2.92
N VAL A 50 -4.77 -4.56 -2.23
CA VAL A 50 -5.46 -5.14 -1.07
C VAL A 50 -6.26 -6.37 -1.50
N ALA A 51 -7.04 -6.28 -2.57
CA ALA A 51 -7.83 -7.40 -3.08
C ALA A 51 -6.97 -8.60 -3.53
N LEU A 52 -5.81 -8.33 -4.13
CA LEU A 52 -4.83 -9.38 -4.48
C LEU A 52 -4.22 -10.03 -3.24
N ALA A 53 -4.03 -9.25 -2.18
CA ALA A 53 -3.34 -9.70 -0.99
C ALA A 53 -4.22 -10.47 0.00
N GLU A 54 -5.46 -10.01 0.18
CA GLU A 54 -6.43 -10.52 1.16
C GLU A 54 -6.51 -12.06 1.24
N PRO A 55 -6.61 -12.83 0.13
CA PRO A 55 -6.72 -14.29 0.21
C PRO A 55 -5.44 -14.99 0.69
N GLN A 56 -4.30 -14.30 0.70
CA GLN A 56 -2.97 -14.84 1.04
C GLN A 56 -2.40 -14.22 2.32
N LEU A 57 -3.19 -13.42 3.04
CA LEU A 57 -2.76 -12.84 4.31
C LEU A 57 -2.68 -13.92 5.38
N HIS A 58 -1.53 -13.98 6.05
CA HIS A 58 -1.31 -14.85 7.20
C HIS A 58 -0.90 -14.02 8.43
N PRO A 59 -1.26 -14.44 9.66
CA PRO A 59 -0.81 -13.78 10.87
C PRO A 59 0.72 -13.66 10.90
N SER A 60 1.23 -12.55 11.43
CA SER A 60 2.67 -12.39 11.60
C SER A 60 3.23 -13.38 12.62
N GLU A 61 4.12 -14.26 12.17
CA GLU A 61 4.77 -15.26 13.03
C GLU A 61 6.10 -14.76 13.62
N VAL A 62 6.43 -15.22 14.83
CA VAL A 62 7.78 -15.09 15.40
C VAL A 62 8.67 -16.18 14.81
N GLY A 63 9.51 -15.80 13.85
CA GLY A 63 10.57 -16.65 13.35
C GLY A 63 11.87 -15.87 13.22
N VAL A 64 12.92 -16.31 13.92
CA VAL A 64 14.29 -15.96 13.52
C VAL A 64 14.52 -16.63 12.18
N ALA A 65 14.87 -15.87 11.14
CA ALA A 65 15.24 -16.44 9.86
C ALA A 65 16.32 -17.54 10.08
N GLY A 66 15.97 -18.80 9.82
CA GLY A 66 16.84 -19.96 10.03
C GLY A 66 16.52 -20.86 11.25
N SER A 67 15.43 -20.63 12.00
CA SER A 67 14.98 -21.57 13.05
C SER A 67 14.26 -22.78 12.45
N VAL A 68 14.61 -23.98 12.93
CA VAL A 68 14.07 -25.28 12.48
C VAL A 68 12.59 -25.48 12.88
N ASN A 69 12.08 -24.63 13.78
CA ASN A 69 10.67 -24.53 14.11
C ASN A 69 10.24 -23.06 13.98
N PRO A 70 9.46 -22.67 12.96
CA PRO A 70 8.72 -21.42 13.02
C PRO A 70 7.75 -21.56 14.19
N GLY A 71 7.98 -20.81 15.26
CA GLY A 71 7.07 -20.83 16.38
C GLY A 71 5.75 -20.24 15.92
N SER A 72 4.64 -20.97 16.09
CA SER A 72 3.27 -20.48 15.84
C SER A 72 2.83 -19.36 16.80
N ALA A 73 3.78 -18.71 17.47
CA ALA A 73 3.52 -17.59 18.35
C ALA A 73 3.36 -16.34 17.48
N SER A 74 2.24 -15.64 17.68
CA SER A 74 2.02 -14.31 17.12
C SER A 74 3.19 -13.39 17.51
N ALA A 75 3.68 -12.59 16.56
CA ALA A 75 4.75 -11.63 16.81
C ALA A 75 4.40 -10.71 17.99
N ALA A 76 5.14 -10.84 19.10
CA ALA A 76 4.87 -10.15 20.35
C ALA A 76 4.77 -8.61 20.21
N TRP A 77 5.36 -8.05 19.15
CA TRP A 77 5.36 -6.63 18.84
C TRP A 77 4.70 -6.28 17.49
N ARG A 78 4.17 -7.27 16.76
CA ARG A 78 3.50 -7.06 15.46
C ARG A 78 2.21 -7.89 15.38
N ASN A 79 1.08 -7.23 15.55
CA ASN A 79 -0.26 -7.84 15.50
C ASN A 79 -0.91 -7.78 14.10
N SER A 80 -0.16 -7.43 13.06
CA SER A 80 -0.66 -7.37 11.69
C SER A 80 -0.65 -8.74 11.00
N SER A 81 -1.48 -8.91 9.98
CA SER A 81 -1.29 -9.98 8.98
C SER A 81 -0.32 -9.51 7.90
N THR A 82 0.37 -10.44 7.26
CA THR A 82 1.36 -10.15 6.22
C THR A 82 1.22 -11.11 5.05
N MET A 83 1.61 -10.64 3.87
CA MET A 83 1.97 -11.47 2.73
C MET A 83 3.15 -10.83 2.00
N ILE A 84 3.82 -11.58 1.13
CA ILE A 84 4.93 -11.07 0.32
C ILE A 84 4.61 -11.41 -1.13
N PHE A 85 4.53 -10.40 -2.00
CA PHE A 85 4.43 -10.62 -3.44
C PHE A 85 5.78 -11.13 -3.98
N ASP A 86 5.76 -12.16 -4.81
CA ASP A 86 6.97 -12.65 -5.48
C ASP A 86 7.47 -11.57 -6.47
N PRO A 87 8.76 -11.17 -6.42
CA PRO A 87 9.35 -10.31 -7.44
C PRO A 87 9.21 -10.84 -8.88
N GLY A 88 9.03 -12.15 -9.07
CA GLY A 88 8.78 -12.80 -10.35
C GLY A 88 7.31 -12.87 -10.79
N ASP A 89 6.37 -12.33 -10.01
CA ASP A 89 4.95 -12.35 -10.34
C ASP A 89 4.67 -11.62 -11.66
N THR A 90 3.91 -12.27 -12.54
CA THR A 90 3.55 -11.76 -13.87
C THR A 90 2.38 -10.77 -13.85
N ASN A 91 1.77 -10.53 -12.69
CA ASN A 91 0.69 -9.56 -12.53
C ASN A 91 1.16 -8.17 -13.01
N SER A 92 0.40 -7.60 -13.95
CA SER A 92 0.75 -6.32 -14.57
C SER A 92 0.83 -5.18 -13.56
N LEU A 93 -0.09 -5.14 -12.58
CA LEU A 93 -0.10 -4.11 -11.54
C LEU A 93 1.19 -4.16 -10.71
N LEU A 94 1.57 -5.33 -10.23
CA LEU A 94 2.79 -5.50 -9.41
C LEU A 94 4.04 -5.08 -10.18
N ARG A 95 4.11 -5.46 -11.47
CA ARG A 95 5.20 -5.08 -12.36
C ARG A 95 5.25 -3.56 -12.59
N ASP A 96 4.11 -2.92 -12.78
CA ASP A 96 4.02 -1.49 -13.07
C ASP A 96 4.30 -0.63 -11.83
N VAL A 97 3.88 -1.08 -10.66
CA VAL A 97 4.24 -0.47 -9.36
C VAL A 97 5.74 -0.59 -9.12
N ARG A 98 6.33 -1.77 -9.37
CA ARG A 98 7.77 -2.00 -9.19
C ARG A 98 8.65 -1.16 -10.11
N ARG A 99 8.18 -0.82 -11.31
CA ARG A 99 8.94 0.06 -12.23
C ARG A 99 8.96 1.53 -11.78
N ARG A 100 8.00 1.94 -10.96
CA ARG A 100 7.87 3.32 -10.47
C ARG A 100 8.70 3.59 -9.21
N LEU A 101 8.93 2.55 -8.40
CA LEU A 101 9.66 2.58 -7.13
C LEU A 101 11.13 2.19 -7.30
#